data_AF-A0A814MG65-F1
#
_entry.id   AF-A0A814MG65-F1
#
_cell.length_a   1.000
_cell.length_b   1.000
_cell.length_c   1.000
_cell.angle_alpha   90.00
_cell.angle_beta   90.00
_cell.angle_gamma   90.00
#
_symmetry.space_group_name_H-M   'P 1'
#
loop_
_entity.id
_entity.type
_entity.pdbx_description
1 polymer ?
#
loop_
_entity_poly.entity_id
_entity_poly.type
_entity_poly.pdbx_seq_one_letter_code
_entity_poly.pdbx_strand_id
1 'polypeptide(L)'
;MLVPSASSTSSRSLILFAFGCTLAIVLMTFQYEHKLSLFNSPRHMLTLPSLSLISICGLGTALVGFLYPMLITSNDQTSVSLYMDEPMQKSQLCKSVVIFVGINHLCAKIPFQSDLHFSIIIVLLCIAFWWWFDGTKIDFTFSIIVSFILTMTTEILLRAGALEYTYSDFYLKTCVPCLTFAGAILIIQITKLLSPNQSSLIPIIQIEQEHMKNE
;
A
#
# COMPACT_ATOMS: atom_id res chain seq x y z
N MET A 1 15.11 2.32 -24.16
CA MET A 1 14.02 3.10 -23.54
C MET A 1 12.73 2.75 -24.27
N LEU A 2 12.10 1.63 -23.94
CA LEU A 2 10.84 1.19 -24.55
C LEU A 2 9.71 1.77 -23.71
N VAL A 3 9.11 2.85 -24.19
CA VAL A 3 7.90 3.43 -23.60
C VAL A 3 6.78 2.40 -23.74
N PRO A 4 6.21 1.86 -22.65
CA PRO A 4 5.06 0.97 -22.75
C PRO A 4 3.89 1.73 -23.38
N SER A 5 3.16 1.07 -24.28
CA SER A 5 2.00 1.63 -24.98
C SER A 5 1.04 2.32 -23.99
N ALA A 6 0.73 3.59 -24.24
CA ALA A 6 -0.03 4.47 -23.36
C ALA A 6 -1.39 3.89 -22.93
N SER A 7 -1.98 2.99 -23.73
CA SER A 7 -3.23 2.30 -23.41
C SER A 7 -3.11 1.30 -22.25
N SER A 8 -1.96 0.62 -22.13
CA SER A 8 -1.71 -0.39 -21.09
C SER A 8 -1.39 0.22 -19.73
N THR A 9 -0.82 1.43 -19.70
CA THR A 9 -0.51 2.14 -18.46
C THR A 9 -1.76 2.78 -17.85
N SER A 10 -2.67 3.27 -18.70
CA SER A 10 -3.93 3.89 -18.25
C SER A 10 -4.85 2.91 -17.53
N SER A 11 -5.02 1.69 -18.06
CA SER A 11 -5.83 0.65 -17.43
C SER A 11 -5.27 0.20 -16.08
N ARG A 12 -3.93 0.11 -15.96
CA ARG A 12 -3.25 -0.23 -14.70
C ARG A 12 -3.49 0.83 -13.62
N SER A 13 -3.31 2.11 -13.96
CA SER A 13 -3.59 3.21 -13.04
C SER A 13 -5.05 3.21 -12.59
N LEU A 14 -6.00 2.86 -13.48
CA LEU A 14 -7.41 2.75 -13.13
C LEU A 14 -7.70 1.60 -12.16
N ILE A 15 -7.08 0.43 -12.36
CA ILE A 15 -7.20 -0.71 -11.44
C ILE A 15 -6.64 -0.35 -10.06
N LEU A 16 -5.47 0.30 -10.03
CA LEU A 16 -4.86 0.75 -8.78
C LEU A 16 -5.71 1.82 -8.08
N PHE A 17 -6.29 2.75 -8.84
CA PHE A 17 -7.23 3.74 -8.30
C PHE A 17 -8.45 3.07 -7.65
N ALA A 18 -9.10 2.15 -8.36
CA ALA A 18 -10.26 1.41 -7.84
C ALA A 18 -9.90 0.59 -6.59
N PHE A 19 -8.72 -0.04 -6.59
CA PHE A 19 -8.22 -0.77 -5.45
C PHE A 19 -7.95 0.14 -4.24
N GLY A 20 -7.32 1.29 -4.45
CA GLY A 20 -7.09 2.31 -3.42
C GLY A 20 -8.40 2.84 -2.81
N CYS A 21 -9.39 3.14 -3.65
CA CYS A 21 -10.73 3.52 -3.19
C CYS A 21 -11.39 2.42 -2.35
N THR A 22 -11.25 1.16 -2.78
CA THR A 22 -11.80 0.01 -2.05
C THR A 22 -11.14 -0.15 -0.68
N LEU A 23 -9.81 -0.07 -0.60
CA LEU A 23 -9.09 -0.09 0.67
C LEU A 23 -9.54 1.06 1.58
N ALA A 24 -9.64 2.29 1.05
CA ALA A 24 -10.10 3.44 1.82
C ALA A 24 -11.50 3.21 2.42
N ILE A 25 -12.43 2.65 1.63
CA ILE A 25 -13.79 2.31 2.10
C ILE A 25 -13.73 1.24 3.21
N VAL A 26 -12.91 0.20 3.04
CA VAL A 26 -12.74 -0.86 4.05
C VAL A 26 -12.19 -0.26 5.36
N LEU A 27 -11.15 0.57 5.28
CA LEU A 27 -10.56 1.25 6.44
C LEU A 27 -11.61 2.11 7.17
N MET A 28 -12.37 2.91 6.41
CA MET A 28 -13.44 3.78 6.94
C MET A 28 -14.56 2.97 7.62
N THR A 29 -14.94 1.83 7.04
CA THR A 29 -15.99 0.96 7.60
C THR A 29 -15.55 0.36 8.93
N PHE A 30 -14.29 -0.10 9.02
CA PHE A 30 -13.74 -0.60 10.29
C PHE A 30 -13.66 0.47 11.38
N GLN A 31 -13.29 1.71 11.00
CA GLN A 31 -13.20 2.82 11.94
C GLN A 31 -14.60 3.27 12.41
N TYR A 32 -15.61 3.20 11.53
CA TYR A 32 -17.01 3.48 11.87
C TYR A 32 -17.57 2.47 12.89
N GLU A 33 -17.43 1.16 12.63
CA GLU A 33 -17.95 0.09 13.49
C GLU A 33 -17.36 0.11 14.91
N HIS A 34 -16.10 0.50 15.05
CA HIS A 34 -15.40 0.52 16.34
C HIS A 34 -15.48 1.86 17.11
N LYS A 35 -16.40 2.76 16.72
CA LYS A 35 -16.60 4.07 17.37
C LYS A 35 -15.35 4.97 17.37
N LEU A 36 -14.41 4.76 16.46
CA LEU A 36 -13.44 5.79 16.08
C LEU A 36 -14.22 6.83 15.26
N SER A 37 -14.95 7.69 15.97
CA SER A 37 -15.82 8.71 15.39
C SER A 37 -14.95 9.73 14.65
N LEU A 38 -14.68 9.42 13.40
CA LEU A 38 -14.11 10.27 12.35
C LEU A 38 -15.16 11.24 11.79
N PHE A 39 -16.44 10.94 12.04
CA PHE A 39 -17.59 11.70 11.56
C PHE A 39 -18.66 11.72 12.65
N ASN A 40 -18.73 12.82 13.40
CA ASN A 40 -19.71 13.06 14.47
C ASN A 40 -21.15 13.27 13.97
N SER A 41 -21.58 12.58 12.90
CA SER A 41 -23.00 12.59 12.51
C SER A 41 -23.40 11.44 11.59
N PRO A 42 -24.54 10.77 11.87
CA PRO A 42 -25.05 9.62 11.11
C PRO A 42 -25.55 9.95 9.69
N ARG A 43 -25.38 11.19 9.22
CA ARG A 43 -25.79 11.66 7.88
C ARG A 43 -24.62 11.93 6.92
N HIS A 44 -23.38 11.65 7.34
CA HIS A 44 -22.18 12.15 6.67
C HIS A 44 -21.22 11.09 6.09
N MET A 45 -21.62 9.80 6.05
CA MET A 45 -20.79 8.71 5.49
C MET A 45 -20.39 8.91 4.01
N LEU A 46 -21.07 9.82 3.30
CA LEU A 46 -20.79 10.24 1.92
C LEU A 46 -20.74 11.78 1.76
N THR A 47 -20.36 12.52 2.80
CA THR A 47 -20.20 13.97 2.63
C THR A 47 -18.91 14.34 1.92
N LEU A 48 -18.90 15.52 1.29
CA LEU A 48 -17.76 16.06 0.54
C LEU A 48 -16.39 15.77 1.18
N PRO A 49 -16.18 15.94 2.51
CA PRO A 49 -14.87 15.69 3.13
C PRO A 49 -14.45 14.21 3.11
N SER A 50 -15.41 13.29 3.32
CA SER A 50 -15.16 11.83 3.25
C SER A 50 -14.83 11.37 1.83
N LEU A 51 -15.52 11.93 0.83
CA LEU A 51 -15.25 11.68 -0.59
C LEU A 51 -13.88 12.23 -1.01
N SER A 52 -13.50 13.40 -0.50
CA SER A 52 -12.16 13.96 -0.71
C SER A 52 -11.08 13.03 -0.17
N LEU A 53 -11.27 12.41 0.99
CA LEU A 53 -10.28 11.48 1.55
C LEU A 53 -10.16 10.18 0.74
N ILE A 54 -11.29 9.61 0.32
CA ILE A 54 -11.33 8.42 -0.56
C ILE A 54 -10.63 8.74 -1.89
N SER A 55 -10.90 9.91 -2.46
CA SER A 55 -10.27 10.38 -3.70
C SER A 55 -8.76 10.60 -3.53
N ILE A 56 -8.31 11.20 -2.42
CA ILE A 56 -6.88 11.37 -2.11
C ILE A 56 -6.17 10.02 -1.99
N CYS A 57 -6.81 9.03 -1.33
CA CYS A 57 -6.24 7.69 -1.22
C CYS A 57 -6.16 6.98 -2.58
N GLY A 58 -7.23 7.05 -3.38
CA GLY A 58 -7.25 6.50 -4.74
C GLY A 58 -6.21 7.15 -5.66
N LEU A 59 -6.11 8.49 -5.65
CA LEU A 59 -5.13 9.24 -6.42
C LEU A 59 -3.70 8.97 -5.96
N GLY A 60 -3.45 8.92 -4.65
CA GLY A 60 -2.14 8.56 -4.11
C GLY A 60 -1.71 7.16 -4.54
N THR A 61 -2.65 6.20 -4.55
CA THR A 61 -2.42 4.83 -5.01
C THR A 61 -2.07 4.78 -6.49
N ALA A 62 -2.83 5.50 -7.32
CA ALA A 62 -2.56 5.59 -8.76
C ALA A 62 -1.22 6.28 -9.06
N LEU A 63 -0.88 7.32 -8.29
CA LEU A 63 0.39 8.04 -8.42
C LEU A 63 1.57 7.16 -8.03
N VAL A 64 1.48 6.41 -6.93
CA VAL A 64 2.49 5.43 -6.53
C VAL A 64 2.66 4.37 -7.62
N GLY A 65 1.56 3.83 -8.15
CA GLY A 65 1.58 2.86 -9.25
C GLY A 65 2.22 3.37 -10.54
N PHE A 66 2.17 4.69 -10.77
CA PHE A 66 2.77 5.34 -11.92
C PHE A 66 4.24 5.71 -11.69
N LEU A 67 4.59 6.20 -10.50
CA LEU A 67 5.94 6.63 -10.13
C LEU A 67 6.88 5.44 -9.88
N TYR A 68 6.36 4.38 -9.28
CA TYR A 68 7.17 3.22 -8.89
C TYR A 68 7.89 2.55 -10.09
N PRO A 69 7.25 2.30 -11.25
CA PRO A 69 7.93 1.81 -12.45
C PRO A 69 8.96 2.78 -13.04
N MET A 70 8.82 4.09 -12.80
CA MET A 70 9.76 5.12 -13.27
C MET A 70 11.00 5.20 -12.38
N LEU A 71 10.86 4.92 -11.09
CA LEU A 71 11.95 4.98 -10.12
C LEU A 71 12.87 3.75 -10.19
N ILE A 72 12.32 2.61 -10.61
CA ILE A 72 13.07 1.37 -10.72
C ILE A 72 13.85 1.33 -12.04
N THR A 73 15.16 1.30 -11.90
CA THR A 73 16.07 1.07 -13.01
C THR A 73 15.99 -0.40 -13.43
N SER A 74 16.14 -0.68 -14.73
CA SER A 74 16.04 -2.03 -15.30
C SER A 74 16.92 -3.10 -14.62
N ASN A 75 18.00 -2.69 -13.94
CA ASN A 75 18.90 -3.59 -13.21
C ASN A 75 18.31 -4.14 -11.89
N ASP A 76 17.37 -3.43 -11.26
CA ASP A 76 16.70 -3.86 -10.03
C ASP A 76 15.41 -4.67 -10.30
N GLN A 77 14.93 -4.65 -11.55
CA GLN A 77 13.77 -5.43 -11.99
C GLN A 77 14.11 -6.91 -12.18
N THR A 78 15.33 -7.22 -12.61
CA THR A 78 15.82 -8.58 -12.87
C THR A 78 16.03 -9.38 -11.59
N SER A 79 16.54 -8.77 -10.52
CA SER A 79 16.79 -9.44 -9.23
C SER A 79 15.50 -9.82 -8.49
N VAL A 80 14.40 -9.07 -8.67
CA VAL A 80 13.09 -9.35 -8.05
C VAL A 80 12.29 -10.36 -8.86
N SER A 81 12.40 -10.35 -10.20
CA SER A 81 11.61 -11.19 -11.09
C SER A 81 12.21 -12.58 -11.33
N LEU A 82 13.52 -12.77 -11.12
CA LEU A 82 14.22 -14.03 -11.41
C LEU A 82 13.90 -15.19 -10.45
N TYR A 83 13.16 -14.94 -9.36
CA TYR A 83 13.01 -15.95 -8.29
C TYR A 83 11.56 -16.34 -7.94
N MET A 84 10.55 -15.72 -8.56
CA MET A 84 9.16 -15.89 -8.13
C MET A 84 8.23 -16.20 -9.30
N ASP A 85 7.77 -17.45 -9.38
CA ASP A 85 6.68 -17.87 -10.26
C ASP A 85 5.41 -17.04 -9.98
N GLU A 86 4.65 -16.70 -11.04
CA GLU A 86 3.33 -16.04 -11.01
C GLU A 86 2.38 -16.49 -9.86
N PRO A 87 2.18 -17.80 -9.58
CA PRO A 87 1.38 -18.25 -8.45
C PRO A 87 1.94 -17.85 -7.08
N MET A 88 3.27 -17.80 -6.94
CA MET A 88 3.92 -17.44 -5.69
C MET A 88 3.75 -15.95 -5.38
N GLN A 89 3.79 -15.09 -6.41
CA GLN A 89 3.57 -13.65 -6.26
C GLN A 89 2.14 -13.33 -5.81
N LYS A 90 1.14 -14.03 -6.37
CA LYS A 90 -0.27 -13.90 -5.95
C LYS A 90 -0.49 -14.41 -4.53
N SER A 91 0.18 -15.49 -4.13
CA SER A 91 0.14 -16.00 -2.75
C SER A 91 0.73 -15.00 -1.75
N GLN A 92 1.87 -14.39 -2.08
CA GLN A 92 2.48 -13.35 -1.26
C GLN A 92 1.56 -12.13 -1.15
N LEU A 93 0.96 -11.67 -2.26
CA LEU A 93 -0.03 -10.59 -2.22
C LEU A 93 -1.21 -10.91 -1.30
N CYS A 94 -1.75 -12.13 -1.36
CA CYS A 94 -2.84 -12.54 -0.47
C CYS A 94 -2.44 -12.47 1.01
N LYS A 95 -1.23 -12.95 1.36
CA LYS A 95 -0.68 -12.82 2.72
C LYS A 95 -0.57 -11.35 3.13
N SER A 96 -0.14 -10.47 2.22
CA SER A 96 0.02 -9.03 2.46
C SER A 96 -1.31 -8.36 2.79
N VAL A 97 -2.36 -8.68 2.02
CA VAL A 97 -3.72 -8.21 2.24
C VAL A 97 -4.24 -8.67 3.61
N VAL A 98 -4.06 -9.95 3.95
CA VAL A 98 -4.52 -10.50 5.23
C VAL A 98 -3.83 -9.80 6.41
N ILE A 99 -2.50 -9.61 6.34
CA ILE A 99 -1.76 -8.93 7.41
C ILE A 99 -2.17 -7.45 7.49
N PHE A 100 -2.34 -6.76 6.36
CA PHE A 100 -2.81 -5.37 6.32
C PHE A 100 -4.18 -5.21 7.00
N VAL A 101 -5.15 -6.07 6.65
CA VAL A 101 -6.47 -6.07 7.27
C VAL A 101 -6.38 -6.39 8.75
N GLY A 102 -5.48 -7.31 9.15
CA GLY A 102 -5.20 -7.63 10.55
C GLY A 102 -4.67 -6.43 11.34
N ILE A 103 -3.70 -5.69 10.78
CA ILE A 103 -3.16 -4.45 11.38
C ILE A 103 -4.27 -3.42 11.49
N ASN A 104 -5.09 -3.22 10.45
CA ASN A 104 -6.22 -2.30 10.50
C ASN A 104 -7.24 -2.67 11.57
N HIS A 105 -7.57 -3.95 11.69
CA HIS A 105 -8.47 -4.43 12.73
C HIS A 105 -7.86 -4.26 14.13
N LEU A 106 -6.56 -4.49 14.31
CA LEU A 106 -5.83 -4.20 15.54
C LEU A 106 -5.93 -2.70 15.91
N CYS A 107 -5.71 -1.84 14.92
CA CYS A 107 -5.85 -0.39 14.97
C CYS A 107 -7.30 0.10 15.09
N ALA A 108 -8.31 -0.76 15.05
CA ALA A 108 -9.70 -0.36 15.31
C ALA A 108 -10.21 -0.92 16.64
N LYS A 109 -9.83 -2.16 16.97
CA LYS A 109 -10.51 -2.94 18.01
C LYS A 109 -9.83 -2.94 19.37
N ILE A 110 -8.52 -2.71 19.48
CA ILE A 110 -7.83 -2.97 20.75
C ILE A 110 -7.62 -1.68 21.55
N PRO A 111 -8.46 -1.42 22.58
CA PRO A 111 -8.15 -0.40 23.58
C PRO A 111 -7.01 -0.93 24.45
N PHE A 112 -5.78 -0.57 24.12
CA PHE A 112 -4.65 -0.89 24.98
C PHE A 112 -4.70 -0.02 26.23
N GLN A 113 -4.46 -0.65 27.38
CA GLN A 113 -4.43 0.00 28.68
C GLN A 113 -3.20 0.90 28.86
N SER A 114 -2.21 0.78 27.98
CA SER A 114 -0.98 1.57 27.99
C SER A 114 -0.53 1.89 26.56
N ASP A 115 -0.39 3.18 26.29
CA ASP A 115 0.03 3.75 25.01
C ASP A 115 1.38 3.20 24.49
N LEU A 116 2.30 2.90 25.41
CA LEU A 116 3.61 2.33 25.09
C LEU A 116 3.52 0.90 24.52
N HIS A 117 2.68 0.04 25.10
CA HIS A 117 2.52 -1.34 24.63
C HIS A 117 1.94 -1.36 23.22
N PHE A 118 1.01 -0.45 22.94
CA PHE A 118 0.43 -0.32 21.62
C PHE A 118 1.47 0.06 20.55
N SER A 119 2.27 1.09 20.83
CA SER A 119 3.32 1.55 19.91
C SER A 119 4.34 0.44 19.62
N ILE A 120 4.76 -0.31 20.64
CA ILE A 120 5.71 -1.42 20.48
C ILE A 120 5.13 -2.51 19.57
N ILE A 121 3.87 -2.92 19.77
CA ILE A 121 3.24 -3.94 18.93
C ILE A 121 3.14 -3.49 17.47
N ILE A 122 2.77 -2.23 17.24
CA ILE A 122 2.68 -1.65 15.89
C ILE A 122 4.04 -1.61 15.21
N VAL A 123 5.09 -1.18 15.92
CA VAL A 123 6.47 -1.17 15.38
C VAL A 123 6.92 -2.59 15.04
N LEU A 124 6.66 -3.56 15.93
CA LEU A 124 6.97 -4.97 15.68
C LEU A 124 6.21 -5.51 14.47
N LEU A 125 4.95 -5.13 14.28
CA LEU A 125 4.16 -5.50 13.10
C LEU A 125 4.75 -4.89 11.82
N CYS A 126 5.18 -3.63 11.83
CA CYS A 126 5.87 -3.03 10.67
C CYS A 126 7.18 -3.74 10.33
N ILE A 127 7.98 -4.08 11.34
CA ILE A 127 9.25 -4.81 11.15
C ILE A 127 8.97 -6.23 10.63
N ALA A 128 8.01 -6.93 11.23
CA ALA A 128 7.59 -8.26 10.79
C ALA A 128 7.04 -8.22 9.37
N PHE A 129 6.26 -7.20 9.03
CA PHE A 129 5.74 -7.00 7.67
C PHE A 129 6.88 -6.77 6.68
N TRP A 130 7.86 -5.93 7.01
CA TRP A 130 9.04 -5.76 6.17
C TRP A 130 9.83 -7.06 5.98
N TRP A 131 10.06 -7.80 7.07
CA TRP A 131 10.81 -9.07 7.05
C TRP A 131 10.10 -10.17 6.26
N TRP A 132 8.77 -10.27 6.39
CA TRP A 132 7.98 -11.32 5.72
C TRP A 132 7.90 -11.12 4.21
N PHE A 133 7.97 -9.88 3.75
CA PHE A 133 7.83 -9.56 2.33
C PHE A 133 9.14 -9.53 1.54
N ASP A 134 10.28 -9.81 2.19
CA ASP A 134 11.64 -9.77 1.62
C ASP A 134 11.78 -8.69 0.54
N GLY A 135 11.26 -7.50 0.90
CA GLY A 135 11.13 -6.39 0.00
C GLY A 135 12.51 -5.80 -0.25
N THR A 136 12.79 -5.46 -1.50
CA THR A 136 14.04 -4.77 -1.83
C THR A 136 14.18 -3.53 -0.94
N LYS A 137 15.41 -3.14 -0.60
CA LYS A 137 15.67 -1.90 0.18
C LYS A 137 15.00 -0.67 -0.45
N ILE A 138 14.78 -0.69 -1.76
CA ILE A 138 14.09 0.32 -2.54
C ILE A 138 12.59 0.34 -2.18
N ASP A 139 11.92 -0.80 -2.12
CA ASP A 139 10.50 -0.89 -1.75
C ASP A 139 10.24 -0.34 -0.35
N PHE A 140 11.12 -0.69 0.59
CA PHE A 140 11.04 -0.21 1.97
C PHE A 140 11.22 1.31 2.04
N THR A 141 12.29 1.83 1.44
CA THR A 141 12.61 3.26 1.45
C THR A 141 11.51 4.08 0.75
N PHE A 142 11.02 3.61 -0.39
CA PHE A 142 9.94 4.25 -1.12
C PHE A 142 8.65 4.28 -0.30
N SER A 143 8.31 3.16 0.36
CA SER A 143 7.13 3.09 1.24
C SER A 143 7.22 4.05 2.42
N ILE A 144 8.40 4.21 3.03
CA ILE A 144 8.62 5.21 4.10
C ILE A 144 8.33 6.62 3.59
N ILE A 145 8.88 6.99 2.43
CA ILE A 145 8.71 8.34 1.86
C ILE A 145 7.22 8.61 1.58
N VAL A 146 6.53 7.67 0.94
CA VAL A 146 5.09 7.79 0.64
C VAL A 146 4.28 7.92 1.93
N SER A 147 4.58 7.10 2.93
CA SER A 147 3.87 7.13 4.22
C SER A 147 4.06 8.43 4.95
N PHE A 148 5.26 8.99 4.91
CA PHE A 148 5.56 10.29 5.50
C PHE A 148 4.77 11.40 4.83
N ILE A 149 4.73 11.44 3.48
CA ILE A 149 3.96 12.43 2.72
C ILE A 149 2.46 12.30 3.01
N LEU A 150 1.93 11.08 3.05
CA LEU A 150 0.52 10.83 3.27
C LEU A 150 0.10 11.16 4.71
N THR A 151 0.95 10.85 5.69
CA THR A 151 0.75 11.23 7.09
C THR A 151 0.76 12.75 7.25
N MET A 152 1.73 13.44 6.63
CA MET A 152 1.78 14.92 6.65
C MET A 152 0.54 15.54 6.01
N THR A 153 0.07 14.98 4.89
CA THR A 153 -1.16 15.46 4.24
C THR A 153 -2.38 15.27 5.14
N THR A 154 -2.46 14.14 5.84
CA THR A 154 -3.54 13.85 6.80
C THR A 154 -3.51 14.81 7.99
N GLU A 155 -2.32 15.11 8.53
CA GLU A 155 -2.12 16.09 9.61
C GLU A 155 -2.50 17.51 9.19
N ILE A 156 -2.16 17.92 7.97
CA ILE A 156 -2.57 19.22 7.42
C ILE A 156 -4.10 19.29 7.29
N LEU A 157 -4.72 18.21 6.80
CA LEU A 157 -6.17 18.15 6.61
C LEU A 157 -6.94 18.15 7.95
N LEU A 158 -6.36 17.53 8.98
CA LEU A 158 -6.84 17.58 10.35
C LEU A 158 -6.76 19.01 10.92
N ARG A 159 -5.63 19.69 10.73
CA ARG A 159 -5.47 21.09 11.16
C ARG A 159 -6.36 22.07 10.40
N ALA A 160 -6.70 21.76 9.15
CA ALA A 160 -7.63 22.54 8.35
C ALA A 160 -9.11 22.37 8.79
N GLY A 161 -9.40 21.48 9.74
CA GLY A 161 -10.76 21.24 10.24
C GLY A 161 -11.64 20.44 9.28
N ALA A 162 -11.06 19.85 8.23
CA ALA A 162 -11.81 19.01 7.28
C ALA A 162 -12.06 17.59 7.82
N LEU A 163 -11.33 17.18 8.85
CA LEU A 163 -11.49 15.92 9.58
C LEU A 163 -11.59 16.21 11.07
N GLU A 164 -12.64 15.72 11.73
CA GLU A 164 -12.77 15.77 13.19
C GLU A 164 -12.62 14.34 13.74
N TYR A 165 -11.52 14.08 14.48
CA TYR A 165 -11.33 12.81 15.17
C TYR A 165 -11.72 12.96 16.64
N THR A 166 -12.55 12.04 17.14
CA THR A 166 -12.99 12.04 18.56
C THR A 166 -12.07 11.23 19.48
N TYR A 167 -11.01 10.60 18.96
CA TYR A 167 -10.15 9.66 19.72
C TYR A 167 -8.84 10.30 20.18
N SER A 168 -8.18 9.70 21.18
CA SER A 168 -6.91 10.19 21.75
C SER A 168 -5.86 10.41 20.65
N ASP A 169 -5.35 11.65 20.54
CA ASP A 169 -4.38 12.10 19.54
C ASP A 169 -3.19 11.14 19.37
N PHE A 170 -2.80 10.46 20.45
CA PHE A 170 -1.66 9.54 20.48
C PHE A 170 -1.90 8.26 19.65
N TYR A 171 -3.11 7.71 19.71
CA TYR A 171 -3.47 6.49 19.00
C TYR A 171 -3.45 6.70 17.50
N LEU A 172 -4.07 7.81 17.05
CA LEU A 172 -4.15 8.17 15.65
C LEU A 172 -2.75 8.43 15.06
N LYS A 173 -1.91 9.17 15.79
CA LYS A 173 -0.52 9.47 15.40
C LYS A 173 0.35 8.22 15.26
N THR A 174 -0.01 7.13 15.91
CA THR A 174 0.73 5.86 15.84
C THR A 174 0.17 4.92 14.76
N CYS A 175 -1.16 4.83 14.64
CA CYS A 175 -1.83 3.97 13.66
C CYS A 175 -1.70 4.46 12.22
N VAL A 176 -1.92 5.76 11.99
CA VAL A 176 -1.95 6.34 10.63
C VAL A 176 -0.64 6.10 9.87
N PRO A 177 0.56 6.40 10.42
CA PRO A 177 1.81 6.11 9.70
C PRO A 177 2.02 4.61 9.47
N CYS A 178 1.59 3.75 10.39
CA CYS A 178 1.67 2.30 10.23
C CYS A 178 0.77 1.78 9.09
N LEU A 179 -0.49 2.21 9.07
CA LEU A 179 -1.46 1.80 8.06
C LEU A 179 -1.08 2.31 6.68
N THR A 180 -0.62 3.57 6.59
CA THR A 180 -0.15 4.14 5.32
C THR A 180 1.10 3.42 4.82
N PHE A 181 2.01 3.01 5.71
CA PHE A 181 3.19 2.20 5.38
C PHE A 181 2.85 0.81 4.88
N ALA A 182 2.01 0.06 5.60
CA ALA A 182 1.59 -1.26 5.17
C ALA A 182 0.80 -1.20 3.85
N GLY A 183 -0.04 -0.18 3.68
CA GLY A 183 -0.78 0.08 2.45
C GLY A 183 0.13 0.39 1.26
N ALA A 184 1.16 1.22 1.44
CA ALA A 184 2.11 1.58 0.38
C ALA A 184 2.85 0.35 -0.16
N ILE A 185 3.35 -0.53 0.73
CA ILE A 185 4.00 -1.78 0.34
C ILE A 185 3.06 -2.68 -0.47
N LEU A 186 1.80 -2.78 -0.04
CA LEU A 186 0.81 -3.62 -0.72
C LEU A 186 0.49 -3.10 -2.13
N ILE A 187 0.38 -1.77 -2.29
CA ILE A 187 0.19 -1.13 -3.59
C ILE A 187 1.39 -1.40 -4.51
N ILE A 188 2.61 -1.34 -3.97
CA ILE A 188 3.82 -1.66 -4.73
C ILE A 188 3.81 -3.11 -5.22
N GLN A 189 3.42 -4.07 -4.37
CA GLN A 189 3.30 -5.48 -4.77
C GLN A 189 2.28 -5.68 -5.91
N ILE A 190 1.13 -5.01 -5.83
CA ILE A 190 0.14 -5.00 -6.90
C ILE A 190 0.70 -4.36 -8.18
N THR A 191 1.44 -3.26 -8.05
CA THR A 191 2.07 -2.57 -9.19
C THR A 191 3.03 -3.49 -9.95
N LYS A 192 3.82 -4.28 -9.22
CA LYS A 192 4.72 -5.31 -9.76
C LYS A 192 3.95 -6.41 -10.48
N LEU A 193 2.88 -6.92 -9.86
CA LEU A 193 2.02 -7.96 -10.44
C LEU A 193 1.36 -7.49 -11.75
N LEU A 194 0.97 -6.22 -11.84
CA LEU A 194 0.38 -5.65 -13.05
C LEU A 194 1.42 -5.25 -14.12
N SER A 195 2.72 -5.41 -13.88
CA SER A 195 3.75 -4.94 -14.82
C SER A 195 3.90 -5.86 -16.04
N PRO A 196 3.76 -5.34 -17.28
CA PRO A 196 3.80 -6.14 -18.51
C PRO A 196 5.14 -6.84 -18.75
N ASN A 197 6.21 -6.47 -18.04
CA ASN A 197 7.53 -7.09 -18.19
C ASN A 197 7.59 -8.57 -17.79
N GLN A 198 6.53 -9.14 -17.21
CA GLN A 198 6.49 -10.56 -16.88
C GLN A 198 6.29 -11.48 -18.10
N SER A 199 5.56 -11.07 -19.13
CA SER A 199 5.18 -11.99 -20.22
C SER A 199 6.21 -12.09 -21.35
N SER A 200 7.08 -11.09 -21.51
CA SER A 200 8.04 -11.02 -22.63
C SER A 200 9.47 -11.48 -22.30
N LEU A 201 9.84 -11.58 -21.02
CA LEU A 201 11.19 -12.00 -20.60
C LEU A 201 11.35 -13.51 -20.39
N ILE A 202 10.26 -14.22 -20.09
CA ILE A 202 10.25 -15.67 -19.91
C ILE A 202 10.78 -16.43 -21.16
N PRO A 203 10.37 -16.10 -22.41
CA PRO A 203 10.89 -16.82 -23.57
C PRO A 203 12.36 -16.50 -23.88
N ILE A 204 12.83 -15.28 -23.58
CA ILE A 204 14.21 -14.87 -23.90
C ILE A 204 15.21 -15.55 -22.96
N ILE A 205 14.87 -15.69 -21.67
CA ILE A 205 15.75 -16.35 -20.69
C ILE A 205 15.77 -17.88 -20.92
N GLN A 206 14.67 -18.51 -21.36
CA GLN A 206 14.70 -19.92 -21.73
C GLN A 206 15.63 -20.19 -22.92
N ILE A 207 15.66 -19.29 -23.91
CA ILE A 207 16.55 -19.40 -25.08
C ILE A 207 18.02 -19.23 -24.68
N GLU A 208 18.34 -18.30 -23.78
CA GLU A 208 19.72 -18.08 -23.32
C GLU A 208 20.22 -19.23 -22.41
N GLN A 209 19.34 -19.81 -21.59
CA GLN A 209 19.66 -20.96 -20.74
C GLN A 209 19.84 -22.27 -21.52
N GLU A 210 19.11 -22.48 -22.62
CA GLU A 210 19.38 -23.62 -23.53
C GLU A 210 20.71 -23.45 -24.28
N HIS A 211 21.08 -22.22 -24.64
CA HIS A 211 22.33 -21.97 -25.36
C HIS A 211 23.57 -22.20 -24.48
N MET A 212 23.50 -21.89 -23.18
CA MET A 212 24.57 -22.11 -22.20
C MET A 212 24.69 -23.57 -21.71
N LYS A 213 23.68 -24.42 -21.96
CA LYS A 213 23.69 -25.84 -21.57
C LYS A 213 24.21 -26.76 -22.69
N ASN A 214 24.31 -26.23 -23.91
CA ASN A 214 24.76 -26.94 -25.11
C ASN A 214 26.20 -26.58 -25.55
N GLU A 215 26.91 -25.76 -24.77
CA GLU A 215 28.37 -25.58 -24.83
C GLU A 215 29.05 -26.33 -23.68
#